data_AF-A0A936GX03-F1
#
_entry.id   AF-A0A936GX03-F1
#
_cell.length_a   1.000
_cell.length_b   1.000
_cell.length_c   1.000
_cell.angle_alpha   90.00
_cell.angle_beta   90.00
_cell.angle_gamma   90.00
#
_symmetry.space_group_name_H-M   'P 1'
#
loop_
_entity.id
_entity.type
_entity.pdbx_description
1 polymer ?
#
loop_
_entity_poly.entity_id
_entity_poly.type
_entity_poly.pdbx_seq_one_letter_code
_entity_poly.pdbx_strand_id
1 'polypeptide(L)'
;MDKRASFFVRVTWIFMVLTAVIHSLSFFAEPTAANETESQLLHLMQSYKADMGAGFHRSMDELFTSISACLSLLCLLGGLVTLYLSKAPIEIKIFRGIMLIHTLIFGIAFVVMLFFAFLPPIVCMGLIFITSGAAAYFLK
;
A
#
# COMPACT_ATOMS: atom_id res chain seq x y z
N MET A 1 21.17 14.40 9.56
CA MET A 1 19.96 14.67 8.76
C MET A 1 19.42 16.04 9.15
N ASP A 2 19.06 16.89 8.18
CA ASP A 2 18.46 18.20 8.48
C ASP A 2 16.98 18.09 8.91
N LYS A 3 16.40 19.20 9.39
CA LYS A 3 15.01 19.25 9.88
C LYS A 3 13.98 18.92 8.80
N ARG A 4 14.21 19.30 7.53
CA ARG A 4 13.29 19.06 6.41
C ARG A 4 13.31 17.60 6.03
N ALA A 5 14.50 17.01 5.85
CA ALA A 5 14.68 15.60 5.60
C ALA A 5 14.05 14.76 6.72
N SER A 6 14.28 15.13 7.98
CA SER A 6 13.67 14.44 9.13
C SER A 6 12.16 14.54 9.13
N PHE A 7 11.59 15.68 8.76
CA PHE A 7 10.14 15.86 8.65
C PHE A 7 9.56 14.95 7.57
N PHE A 8 10.11 14.96 6.35
CA PHE A 8 9.57 14.14 5.26
C PHE A 8 9.74 12.65 5.51
N VAL A 9 10.89 12.20 6.04
CA VAL A 9 11.05 10.80 6.50
C VAL A 9 9.99 10.43 7.52
N ARG A 10 9.70 11.35 8.47
CA ARG A 10 8.66 11.13 9.49
C ARG A 10 7.28 10.96 8.88
N VAL A 11 6.92 11.87 7.97
CA VAL A 11 5.61 11.84 7.31
C VAL A 11 5.47 10.60 6.41
N THR A 12 6.53 10.20 5.69
CA THR A 12 6.51 8.99 4.87
C THR A 12 6.22 7.73 5.68
N TRP A 13 6.93 7.50 6.79
CA TRP A 13 6.66 6.30 7.59
C TRP A 13 5.24 6.35 8.19
N ILE A 14 4.76 7.53 8.62
CA ILE A 14 3.39 7.70 9.13
C ILE A 14 2.39 7.29 8.06
N PHE A 15 2.51 7.80 6.83
CA PHE A 15 1.58 7.46 5.76
C PHE A 15 1.65 5.99 5.35
N MET A 16 2.84 5.38 5.34
CA MET A 16 2.98 3.95 5.11
C MET A 16 2.23 3.12 6.16
N VAL A 17 2.41 3.44 7.44
CA VAL A 17 1.73 2.72 8.54
C VAL A 17 0.22 3.00 8.53
N LEU A 18 -0.20 4.25 8.37
CA LEU A 18 -1.62 4.60 8.29
C LEU A 18 -2.30 3.92 7.12
N THR A 19 -1.65 3.87 5.95
CA THR A 19 -2.17 3.16 4.78
C THR A 19 -2.32 1.67 5.06
N ALA A 20 -1.31 1.04 5.68
CA ALA A 20 -1.40 -0.36 6.07
C ALA A 20 -2.60 -0.63 7.00
N VAL A 21 -2.82 0.23 8.00
CA VAL A 21 -3.96 0.12 8.92
C VAL A 21 -5.29 0.33 8.20
N ILE A 22 -5.44 1.44 7.47
CA ILE A 22 -6.67 1.77 6.73
C ILE A 22 -7.05 0.64 5.78
N HIS A 23 -6.07 0.11 5.04
CA HIS A 23 -6.32 -0.97 4.10
C HIS A 23 -6.66 -2.29 4.82
N SER A 24 -6.08 -2.54 6.00
CA SER A 24 -6.41 -3.71 6.83
C SER A 24 -7.82 -3.65 7.43
N LEU A 25 -8.42 -2.46 7.60
CA LEU A 25 -9.81 -2.34 8.07
C LEU A 25 -10.80 -3.00 7.11
N SER A 26 -10.45 -3.10 5.81
CA SER A 26 -11.30 -3.78 4.81
C SER A 26 -11.53 -5.26 5.14
N PHE A 27 -10.63 -5.92 5.88
CA PHE A 27 -10.80 -7.33 6.25
C PHE A 27 -11.92 -7.58 7.26
N PHE A 28 -12.41 -6.52 7.90
CA PHE A 28 -13.49 -6.61 8.89
C PHE A 28 -14.80 -6.01 8.37
N ALA A 29 -14.81 -5.54 7.12
CA ALA A 29 -15.98 -4.95 6.49
C ALA A 29 -16.68 -6.00 5.63
N GLU A 30 -17.92 -6.33 5.96
CA GLU A 30 -18.75 -7.19 5.12
C GLU A 30 -19.50 -6.34 4.07
N PRO A 31 -19.39 -6.65 2.78
CA PRO A 31 -20.15 -5.95 1.76
C PRO A 31 -21.64 -6.27 1.89
N THR A 32 -22.48 -5.23 1.95
CA THR A 32 -23.94 -5.36 1.97
C THR A 32 -24.53 -5.00 0.61
N ALA A 33 -25.30 -5.91 0.03
CA ALA A 33 -26.02 -5.64 -1.22
C ALA A 33 -27.14 -4.62 -1.01
N ALA A 34 -27.28 -3.65 -1.91
CA ALA A 34 -28.39 -2.70 -1.90
C ALA A 34 -29.64 -3.22 -2.65
N ASN A 35 -29.49 -4.25 -3.47
CA ASN A 35 -30.57 -4.83 -4.29
C ASN A 35 -30.26 -6.29 -4.68
N GLU A 36 -31.21 -6.96 -5.33
CA GLU A 36 -31.09 -8.37 -5.76
C GLU A 36 -29.93 -8.60 -6.75
N THR A 37 -29.71 -7.67 -7.67
CA THR A 37 -28.61 -7.78 -8.65
C THR A 37 -27.25 -7.75 -7.95
N GLU A 38 -27.06 -6.83 -7.00
CA GLU A 38 -25.84 -6.78 -6.18
C GLU A 38 -25.69 -8.02 -5.30
N SER A 39 -26.79 -8.57 -4.77
CA SER A 39 -26.76 -9.81 -4.00
C SER A 39 -26.28 -11.00 -4.84
N GLN A 40 -26.76 -11.13 -6.08
CA GLN A 40 -26.28 -12.15 -7.02
C GLN A 40 -24.80 -11.99 -7.34
N LEU A 41 -24.34 -10.74 -7.53
CA LEU A 41 -22.96 -10.43 -7.86
C LEU A 41 -22.01 -10.75 -6.68
N LEU A 42 -22.38 -10.35 -5.46
CA LEU A 42 -21.63 -10.69 -4.25
C LEU A 42 -21.58 -12.19 -4.01
N HIS A 43 -22.72 -12.89 -4.15
CA HIS A 43 -22.76 -14.34 -4.02
C HIS A 43 -21.82 -15.01 -5.03
N LEU A 44 -21.81 -14.57 -6.29
CA LEU A 44 -20.90 -15.11 -7.30
C LEU A 44 -19.43 -14.84 -6.95
N MET A 45 -19.09 -13.62 -6.52
CA MET A 45 -17.71 -13.28 -6.12
C MET A 45 -17.18 -14.12 -4.97
N GLN A 46 -18.06 -14.52 -4.04
CA GLN A 46 -17.71 -15.29 -2.86
C GLN A 46 -17.74 -16.80 -3.11
N SER A 47 -18.64 -17.30 -3.95
CA SER A 47 -18.89 -18.74 -4.12
C SER A 47 -18.23 -19.34 -5.36
N TYR A 48 -18.14 -18.60 -6.48
CA TYR A 48 -17.57 -19.14 -7.71
C TYR A 48 -16.06 -19.23 -7.61
N LYS A 49 -15.52 -20.45 -7.81
CA LYS A 49 -14.08 -20.72 -7.80
C LYS A 49 -13.62 -21.06 -9.21
N ALA A 50 -12.93 -20.12 -9.83
CA ALA A 50 -12.35 -20.33 -11.15
C ALA A 50 -11.17 -21.31 -11.05
N ASP A 51 -11.01 -22.17 -12.07
CA ASP A 51 -9.77 -22.92 -12.26
C ASP A 51 -8.69 -21.94 -12.77
N MET A 52 -7.66 -21.74 -11.95
CA MET A 52 -6.54 -20.83 -12.25
C MET A 52 -5.29 -21.60 -12.70
N GLY A 53 -5.42 -22.90 -12.98
CA GLY A 53 -4.32 -23.80 -13.31
C GLY A 53 -3.57 -24.32 -12.09
N ALA A 54 -2.72 -25.34 -12.31
CA ALA A 54 -1.90 -25.98 -11.27
C ALA A 54 -2.69 -26.46 -10.01
N GLY A 55 -3.98 -26.72 -10.16
CA GLY A 55 -4.86 -27.16 -9.07
C GLY A 55 -5.41 -26.03 -8.18
N PHE A 56 -5.11 -24.76 -8.48
CA PHE A 56 -5.60 -23.63 -7.71
C PHE A 56 -7.04 -23.26 -8.08
N HIS A 57 -7.90 -23.25 -7.06
CA HIS A 57 -9.30 -22.86 -7.17
C HIS A 57 -9.63 -21.85 -6.07
N ARG A 58 -9.73 -20.57 -6.44
CA ARG A 58 -10.03 -19.48 -5.51
C ARG A 58 -11.22 -18.66 -6.00
N SER A 59 -11.98 -18.13 -5.04
CA SER A 59 -13.02 -17.15 -5.35
C SER A 59 -12.41 -15.80 -5.66
N MET A 60 -13.19 -14.92 -6.29
CA MET A 60 -12.75 -13.54 -6.50
C MET A 60 -12.49 -12.84 -5.16
N ASP A 61 -13.34 -13.07 -4.17
CA ASP A 61 -13.18 -12.53 -2.82
C ASP A 61 -11.86 -12.96 -2.16
N GLU A 62 -11.47 -14.24 -2.29
CA GLU A 62 -10.18 -14.74 -1.80
C GLU A 62 -9.00 -14.07 -2.51
N LEU A 63 -9.10 -13.85 -3.83
CA LEU A 63 -8.09 -13.14 -4.60
C LEU A 63 -7.95 -11.67 -4.16
N PHE A 64 -9.05 -10.93 -4.05
CA PHE A 64 -9.04 -9.54 -3.59
C PHE A 64 -8.49 -9.43 -2.17
N THR A 65 -8.85 -10.37 -1.30
CA THR A 65 -8.31 -10.47 0.07
C THR A 65 -6.79 -10.63 0.03
N SER A 66 -6.27 -11.53 -0.81
CA SER A 66 -4.81 -11.74 -0.92
C SER A 66 -4.06 -10.49 -1.41
N ILE A 67 -4.60 -9.78 -2.41
CA ILE A 67 -3.99 -8.57 -2.96
C ILE A 67 -4.02 -7.44 -1.92
N SER A 68 -5.15 -7.30 -1.22
CA SER A 68 -5.33 -6.36 -0.11
C SER A 68 -4.31 -6.62 1.01
N ALA A 69 -4.07 -7.89 1.35
CA ALA A 69 -3.11 -8.28 2.38
C ALA A 69 -1.68 -7.96 1.96
N CYS A 70 -1.31 -8.27 0.71
CA CYS A 70 0.00 -7.93 0.15
C CYS A 70 0.26 -6.43 0.18
N LEU A 71 -0.71 -5.58 -0.20
CA LEU A 71 -0.53 -4.13 -0.16
C LEU A 71 -0.37 -3.62 1.29
N SER A 72 -1.17 -4.14 2.22
CA SER A 72 -1.09 -3.78 3.64
C SER A 72 0.28 -4.15 4.23
N LEU A 73 0.77 -5.36 3.94
CA LEU A 73 2.08 -5.84 4.38
C LEU A 73 3.23 -5.07 3.73
N LEU A 74 3.13 -4.73 2.44
CA LEU A 74 4.13 -3.92 1.75
C LEU A 74 4.26 -2.53 2.39
N CYS A 75 3.13 -1.88 2.68
CA CYS A 75 3.11 -0.59 3.34
C CYS A 75 3.68 -0.69 4.77
N LEU A 76 3.29 -1.72 5.53
CA LEU A 76 3.81 -1.95 6.86
C LEU A 76 5.34 -2.18 6.84
N LEU A 77 5.83 -3.03 5.93
CA LEU A 77 7.25 -3.29 5.75
C LEU A 77 8.00 -1.99 5.43
N GLY A 78 7.54 -1.22 4.44
CA GLY A 78 8.16 0.07 4.08
C GLY A 78 8.19 1.05 5.26
N GLY A 79 7.09 1.13 6.01
CA GLY A 79 6.99 1.97 7.20
C GLY A 79 7.95 1.56 8.31
N LEU A 80 8.03 0.26 8.63
CA LEU A 80 8.93 -0.28 9.64
C LEU A 80 10.40 -0.13 9.25
N VAL A 81 10.75 -0.42 7.99
CA VAL A 81 12.11 -0.22 7.46
C VAL A 81 12.49 1.26 7.54
N THR A 82 11.62 2.17 7.11
CA THR A 82 11.88 3.62 7.18
C THR A 82 12.05 4.08 8.62
N LEU A 83 11.21 3.61 9.55
CA LEU A 83 11.31 3.93 10.96
C LEU A 83 12.62 3.41 11.58
N TYR A 84 12.96 2.15 11.32
CA TYR A 84 14.18 1.53 11.82
C TYR A 84 15.42 2.27 11.31
N LEU A 85 15.53 2.48 10.00
CA LEU A 85 16.68 3.15 9.38
C LEU A 85 16.80 4.62 9.79
N SER A 86 15.69 5.31 10.07
CA SER A 86 15.73 6.68 10.57
C SER A 86 16.40 6.83 11.95
N LYS A 87 16.52 5.73 12.71
CA LYS A 87 17.13 5.66 14.03
C LYS A 87 18.49 4.96 14.02
N ALA A 88 18.84 4.28 12.93
CA ALA A 88 20.07 3.52 12.82
C ALA A 88 21.26 4.44 12.46
N PRO A 89 22.49 4.11 12.90
CA PRO A 89 23.70 4.84 12.53
C PRO A 89 24.14 4.45 11.11
N ILE A 90 23.33 4.81 10.10
CA ILE A 90 23.60 4.53 8.68
C ILE A 90 24.06 5.79 7.94
N GLU A 91 24.84 5.59 6.88
CA GLU A 91 25.23 6.70 6.01
C GLU A 91 24.00 7.31 5.31
N ILE A 92 23.94 8.65 5.28
CA ILE A 92 22.83 9.41 4.67
C ILE A 92 22.64 9.00 3.20
N LYS A 93 23.74 8.74 2.48
CA LYS A 93 23.70 8.30 1.08
C LYS A 93 22.96 6.97 0.91
N ILE A 94 23.15 6.03 1.83
CA ILE A 94 22.44 4.74 1.82
C ILE A 94 20.96 4.96 2.12
N PHE A 95 20.65 5.77 3.14
CA PHE A 95 19.25 6.04 3.49
C PHE A 95 18.49 6.74 2.34
N ARG A 96 19.14 7.69 1.68
CA ARG A 96 18.63 8.33 0.47
C ARG A 96 18.34 7.31 -0.63
N GLY A 97 19.23 6.34 -0.84
CA GLY A 97 19.01 5.24 -1.78
C GLY A 97 17.74 4.44 -1.47
N ILE A 98 17.51 4.11 -0.19
CA ILE A 98 16.27 3.45 0.25
C ILE A 98 15.04 4.32 -0.02
N MET A 99 15.11 5.63 0.27
CA MET A 99 13.99 6.55 0.00
C MET A 99 13.70 6.69 -1.50
N LEU A 100 14.72 6.62 -2.37
CA LEU A 100 14.53 6.58 -3.82
C LEU A 100 13.86 5.28 -4.28
N ILE A 101 14.23 4.13 -3.71
CA ILE A 101 13.56 2.85 -3.98
C ILE A 101 12.09 2.93 -3.59
N HIS A 102 11.77 3.44 -2.39
CA HIS A 102 10.38 3.67 -1.99
C HIS A 102 9.66 4.59 -2.99
N THR A 103 10.27 5.70 -3.39
CA THR A 103 9.68 6.63 -4.35
C THR A 103 9.39 5.98 -5.68
N LEU A 104 10.29 5.14 -6.19
CA LEU A 104 10.08 4.44 -7.45
C LEU A 104 8.94 3.42 -7.35
N ILE A 105 8.97 2.55 -6.34
CA ILE A 105 7.98 1.48 -6.16
C ILE A 105 6.58 2.06 -5.91
N PHE A 106 6.46 3.01 -4.97
CA PHE A 106 5.18 3.65 -4.68
C PHE A 106 4.73 4.60 -5.79
N GLY A 107 5.65 5.15 -6.59
CA GLY A 107 5.31 5.90 -7.80
C GLY A 107 4.68 5.00 -8.88
N ILE A 108 5.24 3.82 -9.13
CA ILE A 108 4.65 2.82 -10.04
C ILE A 108 3.28 2.38 -9.51
N ALA A 109 3.18 2.05 -8.22
CA ALA A 109 1.91 1.67 -7.60
C ALA A 109 0.86 2.79 -7.72
N PHE A 110 1.25 4.04 -7.50
CA PHE A 110 0.36 5.19 -7.65
C PHE A 110 -0.17 5.33 -9.08
N VAL A 111 0.69 5.17 -10.10
CA VAL A 111 0.25 5.17 -11.50
C VAL A 111 -0.77 4.06 -11.75
N VAL A 112 -0.52 2.84 -11.29
CA VAL A 112 -1.49 1.74 -11.41
C VAL A 112 -2.83 2.10 -10.75
N MET A 113 -2.80 2.66 -9.53
CA MET A 113 -4.02 3.07 -8.82
C MET A 113 -4.81 4.16 -9.56
N LEU A 114 -4.14 5.09 -10.25
CA LEU A 114 -4.82 6.14 -11.01
C LEU A 114 -5.74 5.59 -12.13
N PHE A 115 -5.43 4.40 -12.65
CA PHE A 115 -6.22 3.80 -13.74
C PHE A 115 -7.20 2.74 -13.26
N PHE A 116 -6.88 2.00 -12.19
CA PHE A 116 -7.60 0.78 -11.83
C PHE A 116 -8.28 0.82 -10.44
N ALA A 117 -8.04 1.86 -9.64
CA ALA A 117 -8.55 1.93 -8.28
C ALA A 117 -9.54 3.08 -8.08
N PHE A 118 -10.26 2.97 -6.97
CA PHE A 118 -11.11 4.03 -6.43
C PHE A 118 -10.27 5.00 -5.56
N LEU A 119 -10.89 6.07 -5.06
CA LEU A 119 -10.17 7.22 -4.50
C LEU A 119 -9.23 6.93 -3.31
N PRO A 120 -9.58 6.12 -2.28
CA PRO A 120 -8.74 5.94 -1.10
C PRO A 120 -7.35 5.33 -1.40
N PRO A 121 -7.22 4.23 -2.19
CA PRO A 121 -5.91 3.77 -2.64
C PRO A 121 -5.10 4.82 -3.40
N ILE A 122 -5.74 5.61 -4.27
CA ILE A 122 -5.08 6.69 -5.02
C ILE A 122 -4.46 7.71 -4.08
N VAL A 123 -5.23 8.20 -3.10
CA VAL A 123 -4.76 9.20 -2.12
C VAL A 123 -3.63 8.62 -1.27
N CYS A 124 -3.79 7.39 -0.77
CA CYS A 124 -2.78 6.75 0.07
C CYS A 124 -1.44 6.57 -0.66
N MET A 125 -1.46 6.00 -1.87
CA MET A 125 -0.24 5.79 -2.67
C MET A 125 0.40 7.13 -3.08
N GLY A 126 -0.42 8.13 -3.45
CA GLY A 126 0.07 9.45 -3.84
C GLY A 126 0.78 10.17 -2.70
N LEU A 127 0.23 10.12 -1.48
CA LEU A 127 0.85 10.70 -0.29
C LEU A 127 2.19 10.02 0.04
N ILE A 128 2.27 8.69 -0.04
CA ILE A 128 3.52 7.96 0.18
C ILE A 128 4.55 8.35 -0.88
N PHE A 129 4.18 8.32 -2.17
CA PHE A 129 5.06 8.66 -3.29
C PHE A 129 5.66 10.07 -3.17
N ILE A 130 4.81 11.08 -2.94
CA ILE A 130 5.25 12.48 -2.84
C ILE A 130 6.18 12.67 -1.65
N THR A 131 5.82 12.11 -0.50
CA THR A 131 6.61 12.31 0.73
C THR A 131 7.92 11.55 0.71
N SER A 132 7.96 10.34 0.16
CA SER A 132 9.22 9.58 0.01
C SER A 132 10.16 10.27 -0.99
N GLY A 133 9.61 10.84 -2.06
CA GLY A 133 10.39 11.62 -3.03
C GLY A 133 10.97 12.88 -2.42
N ALA A 134 10.17 13.60 -1.63
CA ALA A 134 10.64 14.78 -0.88
C ALA A 134 11.73 14.39 0.13
N ALA A 135 11.54 13.29 0.88
CA ALA A 135 12.57 12.77 1.79
C ALA A 135 13.88 12.46 1.05
N ALA A 136 13.82 11.76 -0.08
CA ALA A 136 14.99 11.46 -0.90
C ALA A 136 15.68 12.72 -1.47
N TYR A 137 14.92 13.78 -1.73
CA TYR A 137 15.46 15.05 -2.22
C TYR A 137 16.19 15.84 -1.14
N PHE A 138 15.64 15.87 0.09
CA PHE A 138 16.22 16.61 1.21
C PHE A 138 17.33 15.84 1.95
N LEU A 139 17.37 14.51 1.84
CA LEU A 139 18.52 13.71 2.27
C LEU A 139 19.72 13.98 1.33
N LYS A 140 20.52 14.99 1.65
CA LYS A 140 21.78 15.33 0.98
C LYS A 140 22.98 14.85 1.78
#